data_AF-A0A0E0EW37-F1
#
_entry.id   AF-A0A0E0EW37-F1
#
_cell.length_a   1.000
_cell.length_b   1.000
_cell.length_c   1.000
_cell.angle_alpha   90.00
_cell.angle_beta   90.00
_cell.angle_gamma   90.00
#
_symmetry.space_group_name_H-M   'P 1'
#
loop_
_entity.id
_entity.type
_entity.pdbx_description
1 polymer ?
#
loop_
_entity_poly.entity_id
_entity_poly.type
_entity_poly.pdbx_seq_one_letter_code
_entity_poly.pdbx_strand_id
1 'polypeptide(L)'
;MSRITSLAAREGMTIVAVVHQPCSEVFELFRGLCLLASGSTIFFGPASTAAEESEEGLPCMPAEEAIDILVNSYKSSNTSEVANQEMRYVNEMDRAMIGRNRPGFVTKTLVLTRRSFVNMYRDIGYYWLRLAIYVCITVCLGTIFYHVGYGPDSIQARSHMLMFIATLLTFMAIGGFPSFVEDMKIFRRERLNGHYGVAAFVISNTLSSIPYLLLNAVVPGAIAYYLTSLQGKIEHFVYFALVLCACTMLVEVLMMIVATIVPDFLMGIITGVGIQGIMMLTSGFFQIPNNLPKIVWKYPMYYISFHKYALQGFYKNEFSGLVFQSNLGGQETVSGEKVIVELFQVETGHSRWVDLAVLCGMIVIYRLLFVVIIKVIDVVKPMLLGLTFRCNTKCICGIENLCSTS
;
A
#
# COMPACT_ATOMS: atom_id res chain seq x y z
N MET A 1 6.74 -17.67 -31.65
CA MET A 1 5.34 -18.16 -31.67
C MET A 1 5.23 -19.65 -32.01
N SER A 2 6.03 -20.20 -32.93
CA SER A 2 6.02 -21.64 -33.29
C SER A 2 6.16 -22.62 -32.10
N ARG A 3 6.98 -22.31 -31.10
CA ARG A 3 7.08 -23.12 -29.87
C ARG A 3 5.76 -23.16 -29.09
N ILE A 4 5.06 -22.03 -29.03
CA ILE A 4 3.79 -21.88 -28.30
C ILE A 4 2.69 -22.67 -29.01
N THR A 5 2.63 -22.61 -30.35
CA THR A 5 1.66 -23.39 -31.13
C THR A 5 1.95 -24.89 -31.05
N SER A 6 3.21 -25.30 -31.10
CA SER A 6 3.59 -26.71 -30.93
C SER A 6 3.23 -27.26 -29.55
N LEU A 7 3.39 -26.46 -28.50
CA LEU A 7 3.03 -26.85 -27.13
C LEU A 7 1.51 -26.93 -26.97
N ALA A 8 0.77 -25.97 -27.51
CA ALA A 8 -0.69 -26.00 -27.46
C ALA A 8 -1.28 -27.20 -28.21
N ALA A 9 -0.73 -27.53 -29.38
CA ALA A 9 -1.14 -28.70 -30.14
C ALA A 9 -0.86 -30.00 -29.37
N ARG A 10 0.28 -30.10 -28.69
CA ARG A 10 0.67 -31.28 -27.91
C ARG A 10 -0.16 -31.47 -26.65
N GLU A 11 -0.46 -30.38 -25.95
CA GLU A 11 -1.14 -30.40 -24.64
C GLU A 11 -2.67 -30.16 -24.77
N GLY A 12 -3.20 -30.00 -25.98
CA GLY A 12 -4.62 -29.73 -26.23
C GLY A 12 -5.10 -28.39 -25.66
N MET A 13 -4.25 -27.37 -25.64
CA MET A 13 -4.55 -26.06 -25.05
C MET A 13 -5.14 -25.09 -26.08
N THR A 14 -6.15 -24.33 -25.67
CA THR A 14 -6.65 -23.18 -26.44
C THR A 14 -5.79 -21.94 -26.17
N ILE A 15 -5.33 -21.28 -27.22
CA ILE A 15 -4.56 -20.03 -27.13
C ILE A 15 -5.34 -18.93 -27.83
N VAL A 16 -5.61 -17.86 -27.08
CA VAL A 16 -6.13 -16.60 -27.60
C VAL A 16 -5.05 -15.54 -27.40
N ALA A 17 -4.69 -14.84 -28.47
CA ALA A 17 -3.66 -13.80 -28.43
C ALA A 17 -4.15 -12.57 -29.19
N VAL A 18 -3.82 -11.40 -28.65
CA VAL A 18 -4.00 -10.11 -29.34
C VAL A 18 -2.63 -9.69 -29.84
N VAL A 19 -2.46 -9.54 -31.15
CA VAL A 19 -1.18 -9.17 -31.77
C VAL A 19 -1.34 -7.84 -32.48
N HIS A 20 -0.53 -6.87 -32.08
CA HIS A 20 -0.41 -5.59 -32.78
C HIS A 20 0.63 -5.76 -33.90
N GLN A 21 0.21 -5.59 -35.16
CA GLN A 21 1.07 -5.67 -36.35
C GLN A 21 1.86 -6.99 -36.48
N PRO A 22 1.19 -8.15 -36.69
CA PRO A 22 1.89 -9.40 -36.94
C PRO A 22 2.68 -9.33 -38.26
N CYS A 23 3.90 -9.88 -38.29
CA CYS A 23 4.56 -10.20 -39.55
C CYS A 23 3.88 -11.42 -40.21
N SER A 24 4.04 -11.58 -41.53
CA SER A 24 3.36 -12.64 -42.31
C SER A 24 3.62 -14.04 -41.74
N GLU A 25 4.86 -14.34 -41.35
CA GLU A 25 5.23 -15.62 -40.72
C GLU A 25 4.47 -15.91 -39.41
N VAL A 26 4.12 -14.87 -38.64
CA VAL A 26 3.34 -15.01 -37.41
C VAL A 26 1.85 -15.11 -37.71
N PHE A 27 1.38 -14.42 -38.75
CA PHE A 27 -0.01 -14.47 -39.19
C PHE A 27 -0.41 -15.88 -39.66
N GLU A 28 0.45 -16.54 -40.43
CA GLU A 28 0.23 -17.90 -40.93
C GLU A 28 0.13 -18.98 -39.82
N LEU A 29 0.58 -18.67 -38.60
CA LEU A 29 0.49 -19.59 -37.47
C LEU A 29 -0.90 -19.62 -36.82
N PHE A 30 -1.80 -18.66 -37.13
CA PHE A 30 -3.12 -18.59 -36.52
C PHE A 30 -4.14 -19.43 -37.27
N ARG A 31 -4.84 -20.29 -36.53
CA ARG A 31 -5.95 -21.10 -37.09
C ARG A 31 -7.25 -20.32 -37.18
N GLY A 32 -7.49 -19.41 -36.23
CA GLY A 32 -8.67 -18.56 -36.17
C GLY A 32 -8.25 -17.10 -35.98
N LEU A 33 -8.98 -16.21 -36.63
CA LEU A 33 -8.77 -14.78 -36.61
C LEU A 33 -10.05 -14.09 -36.12
N CYS A 34 -9.89 -13.16 -35.18
CA CYS A 34 -10.93 -12.26 -34.71
C CYS A 34 -10.46 -10.83 -34.95
N LEU A 35 -11.11 -10.11 -35.87
CA LEU A 35 -10.83 -8.71 -36.13
C LEU A 35 -11.88 -7.84 -35.42
N LEU A 36 -11.40 -6.86 -34.68
CA LEU A 36 -12.21 -5.90 -33.94
C LEU A 36 -11.91 -4.49 -34.45
N ALA A 37 -12.94 -3.69 -34.74
CA ALA A 37 -12.81 -2.24 -34.90
C ALA A 37 -13.85 -1.53 -34.05
N SER A 38 -13.43 -0.48 -33.35
CA SER A 38 -14.30 0.36 -32.51
C SER A 38 -15.14 -0.42 -31.48
N GLY A 39 -14.65 -1.58 -31.02
CA GLY A 39 -15.36 -2.45 -30.07
C GLY A 39 -16.33 -3.46 -30.69
N SER A 40 -16.45 -3.47 -32.02
CA SER A 40 -17.30 -4.40 -32.79
C SER A 40 -16.47 -5.43 -33.53
N THR A 41 -16.96 -6.67 -33.61
CA THR A 41 -16.35 -7.75 -34.40
C THR A 41 -16.64 -7.54 -35.87
N ILE A 42 -15.58 -7.30 -36.66
CA ILE A 42 -15.67 -7.19 -38.12
C ILE A 42 -15.61 -8.59 -38.74
N PHE A 43 -14.75 -9.45 -38.21
CA PHE A 43 -14.50 -10.79 -38.75
C PHE A 43 -14.24 -11.76 -37.62
N PHE A 44 -14.83 -12.95 -37.69
CA PHE A 44 -14.52 -14.06 -36.81
C PHE A 44 -14.59 -15.37 -37.59
N GLY A 45 -13.44 -15.98 -37.85
CA GLY A 45 -13.38 -17.17 -38.68
C GLY A 45 -11.96 -17.69 -38.87
N PRO A 46 -11.76 -18.70 -39.73
CA PRO A 46 -10.43 -19.19 -40.10
C PRO A 46 -9.58 -18.06 -40.71
N ALA A 47 -8.28 -18.01 -40.37
CA ALA A 47 -7.40 -16.98 -40.91
C ALA A 47 -7.24 -17.07 -42.44
N SER A 48 -7.45 -18.25 -43.02
CA SER A 48 -7.40 -18.48 -44.47
C SER A 48 -8.54 -17.84 -45.25
N THR A 49 -9.74 -17.71 -44.66
CA THR A 49 -10.93 -17.17 -45.33
C THR A 49 -11.05 -15.64 -45.20
N ALA A 50 -10.24 -15.04 -44.32
CA ALA A 50 -10.28 -13.60 -44.05
C ALA A 50 -9.93 -12.74 -45.29
N ALA A 51 -9.15 -13.27 -46.23
CA ALA A 51 -8.81 -12.58 -47.48
C ALA A 51 -9.92 -12.69 -48.54
N GLU A 52 -10.77 -13.73 -48.48
CA GLU A 52 -11.82 -14.01 -49.46
C GLU A 52 -13.11 -13.22 -49.15
N GLU A 53 -13.41 -12.94 -47.88
CA GLU A 53 -14.56 -12.12 -47.47
C GLU A 53 -14.36 -10.60 -47.69
N SER A 54 -13.18 -10.18 -48.15
CA SER A 54 -12.87 -8.76 -48.38
C SER A 54 -13.37 -8.22 -49.74
N GLU A 55 -14.00 -9.05 -50.57
CA GLU A 55 -14.45 -8.66 -51.94
C GLU A 55 -15.92 -8.22 -52.07
N GLU A 56 -16.74 -8.24 -51.03
CA GLU A 56 -18.08 -7.64 -51.09
C GLU A 56 -18.05 -6.16 -50.66
N GLY A 57 -18.13 -5.27 -51.66
CA GLY A 57 -18.22 -3.84 -51.46
C GLY A 57 -19.46 -3.44 -50.66
N LEU A 58 -19.25 -2.92 -49.46
CA LEU A 58 -20.31 -2.34 -48.63
C LEU A 58 -20.72 -0.97 -49.23
N PRO A 59 -22.02 -0.70 -49.43
CA PRO A 59 -22.47 0.63 -49.87
C PRO A 59 -22.09 1.69 -48.83
N CYS A 60 -21.80 2.91 -49.28
CA CYS A 60 -21.48 4.07 -48.43
C CYS A 60 -22.64 4.37 -47.46
N MET A 61 -22.61 3.75 -46.29
CA MET A 61 -23.46 4.04 -45.14
C MET A 61 -22.57 4.46 -43.96
N PRO A 62 -23.08 5.29 -43.03
CA PRO A 62 -22.37 5.62 -41.80
C PRO A 62 -21.99 4.34 -41.04
N ALA A 63 -20.77 4.27 -40.52
CA ALA A 63 -20.24 3.06 -39.89
C ALA A 63 -21.08 2.58 -38.69
N GLU A 64 -21.72 3.49 -37.96
CA GLU A 64 -22.58 3.19 -36.81
C GLU A 64 -23.83 2.39 -37.21
N GLU A 65 -24.46 2.76 -38.33
CA GLU A 65 -25.66 2.10 -38.84
C GLU A 65 -25.36 0.71 -39.42
N ALA A 66 -24.22 0.57 -40.12
CA ALA A 66 -23.73 -0.73 -40.57
C ALA A 66 -23.42 -1.67 -39.40
N ILE A 67 -22.80 -1.15 -38.34
CA ILE A 67 -22.50 -1.92 -37.12
C ILE A 67 -23.78 -2.36 -36.41
N ASP A 68 -24.76 -1.47 -36.24
CA ASP A 68 -26.01 -1.81 -35.55
C ASP A 68 -26.84 -2.84 -36.33
N ILE A 69 -26.87 -2.74 -37.66
CA ILE A 69 -27.52 -3.74 -38.53
C ILE A 69 -26.81 -5.09 -38.39
N LEU A 70 -25.47 -5.13 -38.45
CA LEU A 70 -24.70 -6.37 -38.30
C LEU A 70 -24.86 -7.00 -36.91
N VAL A 71 -24.86 -6.19 -35.85
CA VAL A 71 -25.06 -6.66 -34.47
C VAL A 71 -26.47 -7.20 -34.27
N ASN A 72 -27.50 -6.52 -34.79
CA ASN A 72 -28.89 -6.97 -34.66
C ASN A 72 -29.16 -8.22 -35.52
N SER A 73 -28.58 -8.28 -36.73
CA SER A 73 -28.59 -9.49 -37.58
C SER A 73 -27.91 -10.67 -36.89
N TYR A 74 -26.73 -10.48 -36.30
CA TYR A 74 -26.06 -11.51 -35.52
C TYR A 74 -26.91 -11.97 -34.32
N LYS A 75 -27.44 -11.04 -33.51
CA LYS A 75 -28.25 -11.37 -32.32
C LYS A 75 -29.52 -12.14 -32.65
N SER A 76 -30.14 -11.86 -33.80
CA SER A 76 -31.36 -12.52 -34.29
C SER A 76 -31.09 -13.80 -35.09
N SER A 77 -29.82 -14.06 -35.44
CA SER A 77 -29.41 -15.26 -36.16
C SER A 77 -29.36 -16.48 -35.25
N ASN A 78 -29.59 -17.65 -35.85
CA ASN A 78 -29.40 -18.96 -35.21
C ASN A 78 -27.94 -19.15 -34.72
N THR A 79 -26.99 -18.47 -35.36
CA THR A 79 -25.55 -18.48 -35.01
C THR A 79 -25.30 -17.91 -33.62
N SER A 80 -26.03 -16.87 -33.21
CA SER A 80 -25.93 -16.29 -31.85
C SER A 80 -26.45 -17.25 -30.79
N GLU A 81 -27.52 -18.00 -31.06
CA GLU A 81 -28.05 -18.99 -30.13
C GLU A 81 -27.08 -20.17 -29.92
N VAL A 82 -26.49 -20.68 -31.02
CA VAL A 82 -25.47 -21.73 -30.98
C VAL A 82 -24.23 -21.24 -30.22
N ALA A 83 -23.73 -20.04 -30.52
CA ALA A 83 -22.58 -19.46 -29.82
C ALA A 83 -22.84 -19.27 -28.33
N ASN A 84 -24.06 -18.85 -27.94
CA ASN A 84 -24.44 -18.71 -26.54
C ASN A 84 -24.55 -20.06 -25.81
N GLN A 85 -25.02 -21.10 -26.49
CA GLN A 85 -25.05 -22.47 -25.94
C GLN A 85 -23.65 -23.04 -25.77
N GLU A 86 -22.77 -22.88 -26.76
CA GLU A 86 -21.37 -23.28 -26.64
C GLU A 86 -20.66 -22.50 -25.53
N MET A 87 -20.90 -21.20 -25.41
CA MET A 87 -20.34 -20.40 -24.33
C MET A 87 -20.81 -20.85 -22.94
N ARG A 88 -22.06 -21.32 -22.81
CA ARG A 88 -22.56 -21.93 -21.57
C ARG A 88 -21.87 -23.26 -21.27
N TYR A 89 -21.74 -24.13 -22.28
CA TYR A 89 -21.04 -25.42 -22.15
C TYR A 89 -19.56 -25.22 -21.76
N VAL A 90 -18.86 -24.31 -22.44
CA VAL A 90 -17.47 -23.95 -22.14
C VAL A 90 -17.34 -23.37 -20.73
N ASN A 91 -18.27 -22.52 -20.28
CA ASN A 91 -18.28 -21.99 -18.91
C ASN A 91 -18.49 -23.08 -17.84
N GLU A 92 -19.35 -24.07 -18.11
CA GLU A 92 -19.55 -25.21 -17.22
C GLU A 92 -18.30 -26.10 -17.15
N MET A 93 -17.67 -26.35 -18.30
CA MET A 93 -16.46 -27.15 -18.41
C MET A 93 -15.23 -26.45 -17.78
N ASP A 94 -15.10 -25.14 -17.94
CA ASP A 94 -14.08 -24.31 -17.30
C ASP A 94 -14.25 -24.29 -15.78
N ARG A 95 -15.49 -24.18 -15.29
CA ARG A 95 -15.80 -24.29 -13.86
C ARG A 95 -15.43 -25.68 -13.30
N ALA A 96 -15.60 -26.74 -14.08
CA ALA A 96 -15.21 -28.10 -13.72
C ALA A 96 -13.69 -28.32 -13.74
N MET A 97 -12.96 -27.71 -14.68
CA MET A 97 -11.50 -27.82 -14.79
C MET A 97 -10.76 -26.95 -13.76
N ILE A 98 -11.21 -25.72 -13.50
CA ILE A 98 -10.63 -24.79 -12.52
C ILE A 98 -10.79 -25.30 -11.07
N GLY A 99 -11.74 -26.20 -10.80
CA GLY A 99 -11.98 -26.79 -9.49
C GLY A 99 -10.92 -27.78 -9.00
N ARG A 100 -10.01 -28.26 -9.86
CA ARG A 100 -8.97 -29.22 -9.48
C ARG A 100 -7.77 -28.52 -8.84
N ASN A 101 -7.65 -28.63 -7.51
CA ASN A 101 -6.46 -28.31 -6.70
C ASN A 101 -6.02 -26.84 -6.59
N ARG A 102 -6.88 -25.95 -6.07
CA ARG A 102 -6.39 -24.66 -5.54
C ARG A 102 -5.77 -24.86 -4.14
N PRO A 103 -4.54 -24.39 -3.88
CA PRO A 103 -3.91 -24.54 -2.57
C PRO A 103 -4.69 -23.77 -1.50
N GLY A 104 -4.69 -24.30 -0.27
CA GLY A 104 -5.37 -23.69 0.87
C GLY A 104 -4.84 -22.29 1.22
N PHE A 105 -5.65 -21.51 1.93
CA PHE A 105 -5.31 -20.14 2.34
C PHE A 105 -3.98 -20.07 3.10
N VAL A 106 -3.76 -21.00 4.04
CA VAL A 106 -2.53 -21.06 4.85
C VAL A 106 -1.29 -21.32 3.98
N THR A 107 -1.39 -22.27 3.04
CA THR A 107 -0.30 -22.56 2.10
C THR A 107 0.04 -21.35 1.24
N LYS A 108 -0.98 -20.65 0.72
CA LYS A 108 -0.79 -19.40 -0.04
C LYS A 108 -0.09 -18.33 0.79
N THR A 109 -0.55 -18.10 2.01
CA THR A 109 0.03 -17.11 2.94
C THR A 109 1.47 -17.47 3.33
N LEU A 110 1.77 -18.74 3.62
CA LEU A 110 3.11 -19.17 3.99
C LEU A 110 4.11 -19.02 2.82
N VAL A 111 3.72 -19.46 1.62
CA VAL A 111 4.55 -19.30 0.41
C VAL A 111 4.78 -17.82 0.11
N LEU A 112 3.74 -17.01 0.22
CA LEU A 112 3.83 -15.57 -0.01
C LEU A 112 4.71 -14.88 1.04
N THR A 113 4.62 -15.28 2.31
CA THR A 113 5.49 -14.80 3.39
C THR A 113 6.95 -15.16 3.11
N ARG A 114 7.23 -16.42 2.74
CA ARG A 114 8.59 -16.86 2.38
C ARG A 114 9.14 -16.07 1.20
N ARG A 115 8.33 -15.86 0.16
CA ARG A 115 8.73 -15.05 -1.01
C ARG A 115 9.03 -13.61 -0.62
N SER A 116 8.13 -12.99 0.15
CA SER A 116 8.26 -11.60 0.60
C SER A 116 9.49 -11.43 1.49
N PHE A 117 9.76 -12.38 2.39
CA PHE A 117 10.98 -12.39 3.20
C PHE A 117 12.26 -12.46 2.36
N VAL A 118 12.31 -13.35 1.36
CA VAL A 118 13.47 -13.45 0.46
C VAL A 118 13.64 -12.18 -0.37
N ASN A 119 12.54 -11.56 -0.81
CA ASN A 119 12.56 -10.29 -1.52
C ASN A 119 13.20 -9.20 -0.65
N MET A 120 12.71 -9.08 0.59
CA MET A 120 13.17 -8.07 1.55
C MET A 120 14.62 -8.26 1.98
N TYR A 121 15.08 -9.51 2.13
CA TYR A 121 16.48 -9.79 2.42
C TYR A 121 17.42 -9.35 1.28
N ARG A 122 16.99 -9.58 0.03
CA ARG A 122 17.81 -9.34 -1.18
C ARG A 122 17.77 -7.89 -1.66
N ASP A 123 16.77 -7.12 -1.26
CA ASP A 123 16.71 -5.69 -1.53
C ASP A 123 17.64 -4.91 -0.57
N ILE A 124 18.90 -4.80 -1.00
CA ILE A 124 19.98 -4.13 -0.26
C ILE A 124 19.68 -2.63 -0.07
N GLY A 125 19.14 -1.98 -1.10
CA GLY A 125 18.85 -0.54 -1.06
C GLY A 125 17.73 -0.22 -0.08
N TYR A 126 16.74 -1.09 0.02
CA TYR A 126 15.54 -0.83 0.81
C TYR A 126 15.73 -1.04 2.33
N TYR A 127 16.39 -2.12 2.76
CA TYR A 127 16.58 -2.41 4.20
C TYR A 127 17.99 -2.14 4.72
N TRP A 128 19.01 -2.59 4.00
CA TRP A 128 20.38 -2.55 4.53
C TRP A 128 21.00 -1.15 4.46
N LEU A 129 20.85 -0.46 3.34
CA LEU A 129 21.28 0.95 3.21
C LEU A 129 20.53 1.84 4.20
N ARG A 130 19.22 1.61 4.36
CA ARG A 130 18.38 2.30 5.33
C ARG A 130 18.91 2.10 6.76
N LEU A 131 19.16 0.85 7.17
CA LEU A 131 19.72 0.54 8.48
C LEU A 131 21.07 1.24 8.70
N ALA A 132 21.95 1.25 7.70
CA ALA A 132 23.23 1.93 7.78
C ALA A 132 23.07 3.44 8.01
N ILE A 133 22.17 4.09 7.27
CA ILE A 133 21.87 5.52 7.46
C ILE A 133 21.26 5.75 8.85
N TYR A 134 20.42 4.85 9.35
CA TYR A 134 19.79 4.97 10.68
C TYR A 134 20.85 4.92 11.77
N VAL A 135 21.78 3.98 11.66
CA VAL A 135 22.92 3.87 12.57
C VAL A 135 23.75 5.16 12.54
N CYS A 136 24.12 5.67 11.36
CA CYS A 136 24.89 6.91 11.25
C CYS A 136 24.20 8.10 11.93
N ILE A 137 22.91 8.32 11.65
CA ILE A 137 22.19 9.47 12.22
C ILE A 137 21.95 9.29 13.72
N THR A 138 21.64 8.08 14.20
CA THR A 138 21.43 7.84 15.63
C THR A 138 22.73 7.89 16.44
N VAL A 139 23.88 7.55 15.85
CA VAL A 139 25.19 7.82 16.45
C VAL A 139 25.38 9.33 16.62
N CYS A 140 25.16 10.13 15.56
CA CYS A 140 25.24 11.59 15.66
C CYS A 140 24.31 12.13 16.76
N LEU A 141 23.05 11.70 16.78
CA LEU A 141 22.08 12.10 17.79
C LEU A 141 22.52 11.71 19.21
N GLY A 142 22.96 10.47 19.40
CA GLY A 142 23.43 9.97 20.69
C GLY A 142 24.65 10.72 21.20
N THR A 143 25.56 11.14 20.31
CA THR A 143 26.73 11.96 20.68
C THR A 143 26.37 13.40 21.03
N ILE A 144 25.37 14.00 20.38
CA ILE A 144 24.90 15.36 20.71
C ILE A 144 24.26 15.40 22.11
N PHE A 145 23.47 14.38 22.45
CA PHE A 145 22.79 14.27 23.74
C PHE A 145 23.55 13.37 24.73
N TYR A 146 24.86 13.24 24.57
CA TYR A 146 25.69 12.34 25.37
C TYR A 146 25.57 12.67 26.86
N HIS A 147 25.22 11.67 27.68
CA HIS A 147 25.05 11.79 29.14
C HIS A 147 24.26 13.04 29.59
N VAL A 148 22.95 13.04 29.33
CA VAL A 148 22.08 14.19 29.58
C VAL A 148 21.93 14.61 31.07
N GLY A 149 22.34 13.75 32.01
CA GLY A 149 22.33 14.04 33.46
C GLY A 149 20.94 14.22 34.08
N TYR A 150 20.89 14.86 35.25
CA TYR A 150 19.66 15.12 36.05
C TYR A 150 19.47 16.60 36.40
N GLY A 151 20.17 17.49 35.69
CA GLY A 151 20.05 18.93 35.86
C GLY A 151 18.68 19.46 35.39
N PRO A 152 18.39 20.74 35.62
CA PRO A 152 17.13 21.38 35.24
C PRO A 152 16.85 21.30 33.73
N ASP A 153 17.89 21.44 32.90
CA ASP A 153 17.77 21.36 31.44
C ASP A 153 17.63 19.92 30.92
N SER A 154 17.93 18.92 31.77
CA SER A 154 17.90 17.51 31.37
C SER A 154 16.50 17.02 31.02
N ILE A 155 15.45 17.62 31.61
CA ILE A 155 14.06 17.28 31.32
C ILE A 155 13.73 17.59 29.86
N GLN A 156 14.05 18.81 29.40
CA GLN A 156 13.79 19.23 28.03
C GLN A 156 14.69 18.46 27.05
N ALA A 157 15.97 18.26 27.38
CA ALA A 157 16.89 17.51 26.53
C ALA A 157 16.45 16.04 26.34
N ARG A 158 15.98 15.35 27.39
CA ARG A 158 15.39 13.99 27.28
C ARG A 158 14.14 14.00 26.40
N SER A 159 13.25 14.97 26.57
CA SER A 159 12.03 15.11 25.75
C SER A 159 12.35 15.33 24.27
N HIS A 160 13.28 16.24 23.95
CA HIS A 160 13.71 16.53 22.58
C HIS A 160 14.31 15.29 21.92
N MET A 161 15.16 14.57 22.64
CA MET A 161 15.78 13.35 22.14
C MET A 161 14.76 12.24 21.84
N LEU A 162 13.80 12.01 22.75
CA LEU A 162 12.75 11.00 22.58
C LEU A 162 11.84 11.31 21.38
N MET A 163 11.46 12.58 21.20
CA MET A 163 10.67 12.99 20.04
C MET A 163 11.47 12.90 18.74
N PHE A 164 12.73 13.32 18.77
CA PHE A 164 13.57 13.32 17.58
C PHE A 164 13.83 11.90 17.09
N ILE A 165 14.17 10.95 17.97
CA ILE A 165 14.40 9.56 17.53
C ILE A 165 13.12 8.92 16.97
N ALA A 166 11.98 9.14 17.63
CA ALA A 166 10.70 8.61 17.17
C ALA A 166 10.33 9.16 15.79
N THR A 167 10.50 10.46 15.58
CA THR A 167 10.14 11.12 14.32
C THR A 167 11.12 10.80 13.21
N LEU A 168 12.43 10.84 13.48
CA LEU A 168 13.48 10.49 12.53
C LEU A 168 13.25 9.08 11.95
N LEU A 169 13.02 8.10 12.83
CA LEU A 169 12.82 6.71 12.41
C LEU A 169 11.58 6.54 11.53
N THR A 170 10.50 7.28 11.85
CA THR A 170 9.25 7.29 11.07
C THR A 170 9.39 8.02 9.73
N PHE A 171 10.09 9.15 9.66
CA PHE A 171 10.29 9.88 8.41
C PHE A 171 11.14 9.08 7.44
N MET A 172 12.19 8.46 7.95
CA MET A 172 13.04 7.65 7.11
C MET A 172 12.33 6.40 6.59
N ALA A 173 11.30 5.89 7.29
CA ALA A 173 10.44 4.80 6.81
C ALA A 173 9.67 5.17 5.51
N ILE A 174 9.52 6.46 5.19
CA ILE A 174 8.95 6.95 3.93
C ILE A 174 9.89 6.73 2.74
N GLY A 175 11.21 6.78 2.92
CA GLY A 175 12.19 6.65 1.82
C GLY A 175 12.12 5.32 1.05
N GLY A 176 11.42 4.34 1.60
CA GLY A 176 11.18 3.02 1.04
C GLY A 176 9.88 2.92 0.23
N PHE A 177 9.20 4.05 0.03
CA PHE A 177 7.99 4.15 -0.76
C PHE A 177 8.10 3.56 -2.19
N PRO A 178 9.20 3.75 -2.94
CA PRO A 178 9.34 3.16 -4.27
C PRO A 178 9.16 1.64 -4.28
N SER A 179 9.78 0.93 -3.32
CA SER A 179 9.65 -0.53 -3.19
C SER A 179 8.20 -0.94 -2.88
N PHE A 180 7.46 -0.18 -2.05
CA PHE A 180 6.04 -0.44 -1.82
C PHE A 180 5.19 -0.30 -3.09
N VAL A 181 5.48 0.69 -3.93
CA VAL A 181 4.77 0.89 -5.20
C VAL A 181 5.03 -0.29 -6.16
N GLU A 182 6.24 -0.82 -6.20
CA GLU A 182 6.56 -2.01 -7.00
C GLU A 182 5.82 -3.25 -6.50
N ASP A 183 5.81 -3.49 -5.18
CA ASP A 183 5.05 -4.58 -4.57
C ASP A 183 3.55 -4.46 -4.86
N MET A 184 2.98 -3.24 -4.82
CA MET A 184 1.57 -3.00 -5.17
C MET A 184 1.26 -3.31 -6.64
N LYS A 185 2.18 -3.02 -7.57
CA LYS A 185 2.02 -3.34 -9.00
C LYS A 185 1.98 -4.85 -9.22
N ILE A 186 2.89 -5.59 -8.59
CA ILE A 186 2.96 -7.06 -8.67
C ILE A 186 1.71 -7.67 -8.04
N PHE A 187 1.35 -7.21 -6.84
CA PHE A 187 0.14 -7.63 -6.12
C PHE A 187 -1.12 -7.51 -7.00
N ARG A 188 -1.32 -6.34 -7.62
CA ARG A 188 -2.47 -6.09 -8.48
C ARG A 188 -2.52 -7.05 -9.66
N ARG A 189 -1.37 -7.32 -10.31
CA ARG A 189 -1.29 -8.27 -11.42
C ARG A 189 -1.63 -9.70 -10.99
N GLU A 190 -1.05 -10.17 -9.89
CA GLU A 190 -1.25 -11.54 -9.40
C GLU A 190 -2.68 -11.78 -8.90
N ARG A 191 -3.28 -10.74 -8.31
CA ARG A 191 -4.67 -10.72 -7.86
C ARG A 191 -5.66 -10.78 -9.03
N LEU A 192 -5.44 -10.01 -10.10
CA LEU A 192 -6.26 -10.07 -11.31
C LEU A 192 -6.21 -11.46 -11.97
N ASN A 193 -5.06 -12.14 -11.85
CA ASN A 193 -4.89 -13.52 -12.30
C ASN A 193 -5.43 -14.57 -11.30
N GLY A 194 -6.05 -14.17 -10.19
CA GLY A 194 -6.69 -15.08 -9.24
C GLY A 194 -5.74 -15.88 -8.33
N HIS A 195 -4.46 -15.52 -8.21
CA HIS A 195 -3.49 -16.30 -7.43
C HIS A 195 -3.80 -16.26 -5.92
N TYR A 196 -4.04 -15.08 -5.35
CA TYR A 196 -4.35 -14.91 -3.92
C TYR A 196 -5.17 -13.63 -3.64
N GLY A 197 -5.77 -13.57 -2.45
CA GLY A 197 -6.62 -12.47 -2.00
C GLY A 197 -5.86 -11.42 -1.17
N VAL A 198 -6.50 -10.26 -0.95
CA VAL A 198 -5.95 -9.15 -0.16
C VAL A 198 -5.54 -9.58 1.27
N ALA A 199 -6.34 -10.42 1.93
CA ALA A 199 -6.05 -10.86 3.29
C ALA A 199 -4.75 -11.69 3.38
N ALA A 200 -4.52 -12.59 2.42
CA ALA A 200 -3.29 -13.38 2.37
C ALA A 200 -2.07 -12.48 2.16
N PHE A 201 -2.19 -11.45 1.30
CA PHE A 201 -1.16 -10.46 1.08
C PHE A 201 -0.81 -9.68 2.35
N VAL A 202 -1.82 -9.10 3.01
CA VAL A 202 -1.62 -8.26 4.19
C VAL A 202 -0.97 -9.03 5.33
N ILE A 203 -1.43 -10.26 5.59
CA ILE A 203 -0.83 -11.12 6.63
C ILE A 203 0.61 -11.47 6.27
N SER A 204 0.85 -11.87 5.02
CA SER A 204 2.20 -12.27 4.57
C SER A 204 3.20 -11.12 4.62
N ASN A 205 2.79 -9.93 4.17
CA ASN A 205 3.61 -8.73 4.22
C ASN A 205 3.91 -8.32 5.66
N THR A 206 2.92 -8.38 6.56
CA THR A 206 3.11 -8.02 7.97
C THR A 206 4.08 -8.99 8.65
N LEU A 207 3.92 -10.30 8.43
CA LEU A 207 4.79 -11.30 9.05
C LEU A 207 6.23 -11.25 8.52
N SER A 208 6.40 -11.00 7.22
CA SER A 208 7.72 -10.87 6.63
C SER A 208 8.45 -9.59 7.04
N SER A 209 7.74 -8.48 7.34
CA SER A 209 8.37 -7.21 7.73
C SER A 209 8.76 -7.07 9.20
N ILE A 210 8.15 -7.84 10.10
CA ILE A 210 8.48 -7.81 11.55
C ILE A 210 9.99 -7.90 11.85
N PRO A 211 10.78 -8.85 11.31
CA PRO A 211 12.19 -8.98 11.67
C PRO A 211 13.03 -7.75 11.29
N TYR A 212 12.75 -7.15 10.13
CA TYR A 212 13.48 -6.00 9.63
C TYR A 212 13.10 -4.71 10.35
N LEU A 213 11.81 -4.55 10.66
CA LEU A 213 11.34 -3.42 11.47
C LEU A 213 11.88 -3.50 12.89
N LEU A 214 11.93 -4.70 13.47
CA LEU A 214 12.54 -4.91 14.77
C LEU A 214 14.04 -4.59 14.75
N LEU A 215 14.77 -5.01 13.72
CA LEU A 215 16.18 -4.66 13.54
C LEU A 215 16.38 -3.14 13.45
N ASN A 216 15.55 -2.46 12.65
CA ASN A 216 15.57 -1.01 12.49
C ASN A 216 15.15 -0.23 13.74
N ALA A 217 14.38 -0.83 14.66
CA ALA A 217 14.01 -0.23 15.92
C ALA A 217 15.07 -0.48 17.01
N VAL A 218 15.54 -1.72 17.12
CA VAL A 218 16.43 -2.16 18.20
C VAL A 218 17.85 -1.62 18.02
N VAL A 219 18.45 -1.71 16.82
CA VAL A 219 19.86 -1.33 16.65
C VAL A 219 20.07 0.18 16.79
N PRO A 220 19.38 1.05 16.02
CA PRO A 220 19.50 2.51 16.18
C PRO A 220 18.94 2.99 17.52
N GLY A 221 17.88 2.32 18.02
CA GLY A 221 17.31 2.60 19.33
C GLY A 221 18.28 2.33 20.47
N ALA A 222 19.01 1.21 20.45
CA ALA A 222 20.02 0.88 21.46
C ALA A 222 21.16 1.90 21.48
N ILE A 223 21.68 2.25 20.30
CA ILE A 223 22.75 3.25 20.16
C ILE A 223 22.33 4.56 20.82
N ALA A 224 21.17 5.09 20.43
CA ALA A 224 20.69 6.35 20.96
C ALA A 224 20.34 6.25 22.46
N TYR A 225 19.70 5.16 22.92
CA TYR A 225 19.24 5.00 24.30
C TYR A 225 20.39 4.95 25.31
N TYR A 226 21.42 4.16 25.00
CA TYR A 226 22.56 3.98 25.89
C TYR A 226 23.56 5.15 25.81
N LEU A 227 23.76 5.77 24.65
CA LEU A 227 24.65 6.96 24.54
C LEU A 227 24.12 8.16 25.34
N THR A 228 22.80 8.36 25.38
CA THR A 228 22.21 9.49 26.09
C THR A 228 22.00 9.24 27.58
N SER A 229 22.29 8.03 28.06
CA SER A 229 22.11 7.61 29.45
C SER A 229 20.67 7.80 29.94
N LEU A 230 19.70 7.30 29.16
CA LEU A 230 18.32 7.08 29.61
C LEU A 230 18.26 6.01 30.71
N GLN A 231 17.07 5.75 31.27
CA GLN A 231 16.94 4.81 32.41
C GLN A 231 17.55 3.42 32.12
N GLY A 232 18.64 3.06 32.82
CA GLY A 232 19.45 1.89 32.47
C GLY A 232 18.81 0.50 32.64
N LYS A 233 17.58 0.35 33.15
CA LYS A 233 16.98 -0.99 33.29
C LYS A 233 16.49 -1.52 31.94
N ILE A 234 16.74 -2.80 31.70
CA ILE A 234 16.40 -3.49 30.44
C ILE A 234 14.90 -3.37 30.11
N GLU A 235 14.02 -3.38 31.12
CA GLU A 235 12.58 -3.22 30.91
C GLU A 235 12.21 -1.90 30.21
N HIS A 236 12.86 -0.79 30.56
CA HIS A 236 12.60 0.50 29.95
C HIS A 236 13.12 0.54 28.50
N PHE A 237 14.25 -0.11 28.23
CA PHE A 237 14.76 -0.26 26.87
C PHE A 237 13.86 -1.15 25.99
N VAL A 238 13.39 -2.29 26.50
CA VAL A 238 12.47 -3.17 25.75
C VAL A 238 11.18 -2.45 25.42
N TYR A 239 10.58 -1.72 26.37
CA TYR A 239 9.40 -0.91 26.09
C TYR A 239 9.68 0.15 25.03
N PHE A 240 10.80 0.87 25.15
CA PHE A 240 11.22 1.89 24.19
C PHE A 240 11.37 1.31 22.76
N ALA A 241 12.04 0.17 22.62
CA ALA A 241 12.22 -0.50 21.33
C ALA A 241 10.89 -1.01 20.74
N LEU A 242 9.97 -1.52 21.58
CA LEU A 242 8.64 -1.94 21.14
C LEU A 242 7.80 -0.77 20.62
N VAL A 243 7.85 0.39 21.27
CA VAL A 243 7.15 1.60 20.80
C VAL A 243 7.74 2.07 19.46
N LEU A 244 9.07 2.11 19.31
CA LEU A 244 9.71 2.44 18.02
C LEU A 244 9.34 1.46 16.90
N CYS A 245 9.29 0.16 17.21
CA CYS A 245 8.85 -0.87 16.28
C CYS A 245 7.38 -0.67 15.87
N ALA A 246 6.50 -0.35 16.82
CA ALA A 246 5.09 -0.09 16.52
C ALA A 246 4.90 1.17 15.65
N CYS A 247 5.64 2.25 15.91
CA CYS A 247 5.62 3.46 15.09
C CYS A 247 6.06 3.19 13.65
N THR A 248 7.16 2.45 13.45
CA THR A 248 7.63 2.11 12.10
C THR A 248 6.67 1.19 11.35
N MET A 249 6.03 0.23 12.04
CA MET A 249 4.95 -0.58 11.48
C MET A 249 3.78 0.27 11.01
N LEU A 250 3.31 1.22 11.81
CA LEU A 250 2.21 2.12 11.47
C LEU A 250 2.51 2.93 10.20
N VAL A 251 3.72 3.46 10.09
CA VAL A 251 4.16 4.19 8.89
C VAL A 251 4.22 3.26 7.68
N GLU A 252 4.69 2.03 7.82
CA GLU A 252 4.69 1.06 6.73
C GLU A 252 3.27 0.86 6.16
N VAL A 253 2.29 0.68 7.04
CA VAL A 253 0.89 0.53 6.63
C VAL A 253 0.34 1.79 5.97
N LEU A 254 0.62 2.95 6.57
CA LEU A 254 0.21 4.24 6.04
C LEU A 254 0.76 4.44 4.61
N MET A 255 2.05 4.15 4.41
CA MET A 255 2.69 4.29 3.10
C MET A 255 2.18 3.26 2.09
N MET A 256 1.84 2.03 2.50
CA MET A 256 1.16 1.08 1.63
C MET A 256 -0.23 1.58 1.18
N ILE A 257 -0.99 2.21 2.09
CA ILE A 257 -2.27 2.84 1.72
C ILE A 257 -2.04 3.93 0.67
N VAL A 258 -1.08 4.83 0.89
CA VAL A 258 -0.75 5.89 -0.07
C VAL A 258 -0.31 5.30 -1.42
N ALA A 259 0.47 4.22 -1.43
CA ALA A 259 0.94 3.55 -2.65
C ALA A 259 -0.21 2.96 -3.50
N THR A 260 -1.35 2.64 -2.90
CA THR A 260 -2.52 2.15 -3.65
C THR A 260 -3.34 3.25 -4.30
N ILE A 261 -3.28 4.48 -3.76
CA ILE A 261 -4.10 5.61 -4.19
C ILE A 261 -3.37 6.45 -5.23
N VAL A 262 -2.07 6.68 -5.01
CA VAL A 262 -1.30 7.64 -5.80
C VAL A 262 -0.76 6.98 -7.09
N PRO A 263 -0.87 7.64 -8.25
CA PRO A 263 -0.42 7.08 -9.53
C PRO A 263 1.10 7.08 -9.71
N ASP A 264 1.81 8.00 -9.05
CA ASP A 264 3.25 8.21 -9.18
C ASP A 264 3.98 8.16 -7.82
N PHE A 265 5.23 7.70 -7.81
CA PHE A 265 5.96 7.53 -6.55
C PHE A 265 6.35 8.86 -5.89
N LEU A 266 6.66 9.91 -6.65
CA LEU A 266 7.06 11.22 -6.11
C LEU A 266 5.90 11.87 -5.38
N MET A 267 4.71 11.85 -5.97
CA MET A 267 3.48 12.35 -5.34
C MET A 267 3.18 11.60 -4.03
N GLY A 268 3.48 10.31 -3.96
CA GLY A 268 3.24 9.52 -2.77
C GLY A 268 4.26 9.78 -1.66
N ILE A 269 5.53 10.06 -1.99
CA ILE A 269 6.52 10.54 -1.02
C ILE A 269 6.09 11.88 -0.43
N ILE A 270 5.70 12.85 -1.28
CA ILE A 270 5.23 14.17 -0.81
C ILE A 270 4.02 14.02 0.11
N THR A 271 3.05 13.19 -0.28
CA THR A 271 1.84 12.92 0.51
C THR A 271 2.19 12.27 1.84
N GLY A 272 3.06 11.26 1.85
CA GLY A 272 3.53 10.59 3.06
C GLY A 272 4.23 11.54 4.03
N VAL A 273 5.15 12.37 3.54
CA VAL A 273 5.85 13.40 4.33
C VAL A 273 4.87 14.41 4.90
N GLY A 274 3.89 14.86 4.11
CA GLY A 274 2.85 15.78 4.55
C GLY A 274 2.00 15.20 5.69
N ILE A 275 1.47 13.98 5.51
CA ILE A 275 0.67 13.32 6.55
C ILE A 275 1.52 13.12 7.82
N GLN A 276 2.76 12.66 7.66
CA GLN A 276 3.68 12.42 8.76
C GLN A 276 4.02 13.71 9.52
N GLY A 277 4.22 14.81 8.80
CA GLY A 277 4.46 16.14 9.38
C GLY A 277 3.27 16.64 10.20
N ILE A 278 2.05 16.51 9.68
CA ILE A 278 0.84 16.93 10.40
C ILE A 278 0.64 16.07 11.66
N MET A 279 0.81 14.75 11.56
CA MET A 279 0.73 13.85 12.73
C MET A 279 1.78 14.19 13.80
N MET A 280 2.99 14.55 13.36
CA MET A 280 4.07 14.96 14.26
C MET A 280 3.75 16.27 14.99
N LEU A 281 3.19 17.26 14.29
CA LEU A 281 2.80 18.55 14.88
C LEU A 281 1.74 18.40 15.97
N THR A 282 0.80 17.47 15.79
CA THR A 282 -0.28 17.21 16.75
C THR A 282 0.05 16.17 17.80
N SER A 283 1.32 15.79 17.97
CA SER A 283 1.75 14.79 18.96
C SER A 283 1.72 15.27 20.43
N GLY A 284 1.57 16.58 20.66
CA GLY A 284 1.68 17.19 21.99
C GLY A 284 3.09 17.63 22.39
N PHE A 285 4.08 17.44 21.50
CA PHE A 285 5.45 17.93 21.70
C PHE A 285 5.59 19.43 21.42
N PHE A 286 5.17 19.90 20.24
CA PHE A 286 5.34 21.29 19.81
C PHE A 286 4.41 22.26 20.52
N GLN A 287 3.20 21.80 20.85
CA GLN A 287 2.22 22.56 21.61
C GLN A 287 1.52 21.62 22.58
N ILE A 288 1.42 22.07 23.83
CA ILE A 288 0.81 21.30 24.91
C ILE A 288 -0.70 21.06 24.61
N PRO A 289 -1.26 19.87 24.90
CA PRO A 289 -2.62 19.49 24.49
C PRO A 289 -3.77 20.44 24.90
N ASN A 290 -3.64 21.18 26.00
CA ASN A 290 -4.68 22.14 26.40
C ASN A 290 -4.68 23.43 25.60
N ASN A 291 -3.55 23.80 25.00
CA ASN A 291 -3.41 25.01 24.20
C ASN A 291 -3.68 24.76 22.70
N LEU A 292 -3.97 23.52 22.30
CA LEU A 292 -4.32 23.19 20.92
C LEU A 292 -5.72 23.73 20.56
N PRO A 293 -5.88 24.40 19.40
CA PRO A 293 -7.19 24.86 18.94
C PRO A 293 -8.16 23.69 18.77
N LYS A 294 -9.37 23.84 19.32
CA LYS A 294 -10.27 22.70 19.57
C LYS A 294 -10.85 22.05 18.31
N ILE A 295 -11.11 22.83 17.26
CA ILE A 295 -11.99 22.43 16.13
C ILE A 295 -11.35 21.40 15.18
N VAL A 296 -10.04 21.47 14.93
CA VAL A 296 -9.35 20.60 13.97
C VAL A 296 -8.15 19.91 14.61
N TRP A 297 -7.36 20.67 15.36
CA TRP A 297 -6.08 20.21 15.89
C TRP A 297 -6.24 19.33 17.13
N LYS A 298 -7.11 19.73 18.07
CA LYS A 298 -7.42 18.89 19.24
C LYS A 298 -8.40 17.77 18.89
N TYR A 299 -9.46 18.07 18.17
CA TYR A 299 -10.43 17.09 17.68
C TYR A 299 -10.53 17.24 16.16
N PRO A 300 -10.18 16.23 15.34
CA PRO A 300 -9.76 14.88 15.69
C PRO A 300 -8.23 14.64 15.66
N MET A 301 -7.43 15.58 15.16
CA MET A 301 -6.05 15.29 14.73
C MET A 301 -5.10 14.81 15.85
N TYR A 302 -5.22 15.39 17.06
CA TYR A 302 -4.46 14.96 18.24
C TYR A 302 -4.74 13.49 18.62
N TYR A 303 -5.99 13.03 18.51
CA TYR A 303 -6.38 11.65 18.86
C TYR A 303 -6.12 10.64 17.75
N ILE A 304 -6.08 11.09 16.49
CA ILE A 304 -5.74 10.25 15.33
C ILE A 304 -4.23 10.04 15.23
N SER A 305 -3.42 11.00 15.67
CA SER A 305 -1.96 10.90 15.58
C SER A 305 -1.41 9.80 16.49
N PHE A 306 -0.73 8.82 15.90
CA PHE A 306 -0.05 7.79 16.68
C PHE A 306 1.17 8.33 17.43
N HIS A 307 1.79 9.42 16.96
CA HIS A 307 2.89 10.10 17.66
C HIS A 307 2.47 10.59 19.04
N LYS A 308 1.18 10.93 19.25
CA LYS A 308 0.64 11.24 20.58
C LYS A 308 0.93 10.09 21.56
N TYR A 309 0.41 8.89 21.25
CA TYR A 309 0.49 7.74 22.15
C TYR A 309 1.94 7.25 22.31
N ALA A 310 2.74 7.33 21.25
CA ALA A 310 4.16 7.03 21.32
C ALA A 310 4.89 7.97 22.31
N LEU A 311 4.64 9.28 22.22
CA LEU A 311 5.27 10.27 23.09
C LEU A 311 4.81 10.15 24.55
N GLN A 312 3.51 9.96 24.78
CA GLN A 312 2.97 9.69 26.12
C GLN A 312 3.60 8.43 26.73
N GLY A 313 3.73 7.37 25.93
CA GLY A 313 4.41 6.14 26.31
C GLY A 313 5.87 6.37 26.68
N PHE A 314 6.63 7.10 25.86
CA PHE A 314 8.02 7.45 26.14
C PHE A 314 8.18 8.27 27.43
N TYR A 315 7.32 9.27 27.64
CA TYR A 315 7.38 10.09 28.85
C TYR A 315 7.09 9.30 30.11
N LYS A 316 6.04 8.46 30.10
CA LYS A 316 5.75 7.56 31.23
C LYS A 316 6.88 6.56 31.46
N ASN A 317 7.52 6.09 30.39
CA ASN A 317 8.61 5.13 30.49
C ASN A 317 9.90 5.74 31.04
N GLU A 318 10.23 6.97 30.66
CA GLU A 318 11.50 7.60 31.01
C GLU A 318 11.45 8.39 32.33
N PHE A 319 10.40 9.16 32.54
CA PHE A 319 10.33 10.08 33.68
C PHE A 319 9.78 9.43 34.96
N SER A 320 9.06 8.31 34.86
CA SER A 320 8.53 7.64 36.06
C SER A 320 9.65 7.10 36.94
N GLY A 321 9.64 7.46 38.22
CA GLY A 321 10.65 7.10 39.19
C GLY A 321 11.96 7.90 39.11
N LEU A 322 12.03 8.96 38.27
CA LEU A 322 13.17 9.89 38.25
C LEU A 322 12.91 11.11 39.14
N VAL A 323 14.01 11.67 39.64
CA VAL A 323 14.01 12.89 40.45
C VAL A 323 15.03 13.85 39.84
N PHE A 324 14.60 15.08 39.56
CA PHE A 324 15.41 16.11 38.91
C PHE A 324 15.72 17.27 39.85
N GLN A 325 16.81 17.98 39.60
CA GLN A 325 17.16 19.19 40.36
C GLN A 325 16.35 20.40 39.85
N SER A 326 15.78 21.19 40.77
CA SER A 326 15.07 22.43 40.43
C SER A 326 16.04 23.59 40.12
N ASN A 327 15.56 24.54 39.31
CA ASN A 327 16.26 25.78 38.93
C ASN A 327 16.22 26.86 40.03
N LEU A 328 15.34 26.73 41.03
CA LEU A 328 15.34 27.63 42.18
C LEU A 328 16.42 27.17 43.15
N GLY A 329 17.28 28.10 43.59
CA GLY A 329 18.46 27.86 44.45
C GLY A 329 18.19 27.32 45.86
N GLY A 330 17.20 26.44 46.03
CA GLY A 330 17.01 25.55 47.17
C GLY A 330 16.98 24.10 46.69
N GLN A 331 17.26 23.14 47.58
CA GLN A 331 17.26 21.69 47.34
C GLN A 331 15.86 21.12 47.01
N GLU A 332 15.01 21.84 46.29
CA GLU A 332 13.75 21.30 45.81
C GLU A 332 14.04 20.36 44.64
N THR A 333 13.64 19.11 44.81
CA THR A 333 13.71 18.11 43.78
C THR A 333 12.36 17.97 43.11
N VAL A 334 12.34 17.93 41.78
CA VAL A 334 11.11 17.77 41.01
C VAL A 334 10.97 16.30 40.63
N SER A 335 9.91 15.66 41.12
CA SER A 335 9.58 14.27 40.74
C SER A 335 9.15 14.22 39.28
N GLY A 336 9.61 13.20 38.55
CA GLY A 336 9.25 13.01 37.15
C GLY A 336 7.74 12.84 36.92
N GLU A 337 6.99 12.35 37.91
CA GLU A 337 5.52 12.28 37.87
C GLU A 337 4.87 13.66 37.77
N LYS A 338 5.40 14.65 38.52
CA LYS A 338 4.94 16.04 38.41
C LYS A 338 5.28 16.62 37.03
N VAL A 339 6.46 16.32 36.51
CA VAL A 339 6.86 16.74 35.15
C VAL A 339 5.89 16.20 34.09
N ILE A 340 5.53 14.92 34.16
CA ILE A 340 4.59 14.29 33.22
C ILE A 340 3.22 14.98 33.23
N VAL A 341 2.69 15.33 34.41
CA VAL A 341 1.35 15.92 34.56
C VAL A 341 1.33 17.42 34.32
N GLU A 342 2.24 18.16 34.93
CA GLU A 342 2.19 19.63 34.96
C GLU A 342 2.86 20.23 33.72
N LEU A 343 4.03 19.70 33.32
CA LEU A 343 4.79 20.22 32.18
C LEU A 343 4.26 19.67 30.85
N PHE A 344 4.14 18.34 30.75
CA PHE A 344 3.76 17.69 29.49
C PHE A 344 2.25 17.45 29.35
N GLN A 345 1.46 17.62 30.42
CA GLN A 345 0.00 17.41 30.43
C GLN A 345 -0.42 16.05 29.86
N VAL A 346 0.34 15.02 30.21
CA VAL A 346 0.07 13.63 29.80
C VAL A 346 -1.04 13.04 30.64
N GLU A 347 -1.91 12.25 30.01
CA GLU A 347 -2.98 11.51 30.67
C GLU A 347 -2.38 10.38 31.55
N THR A 348 -2.45 10.54 32.88
CA THR A 348 -1.90 9.57 33.85
C THR A 348 -2.90 8.51 34.32
N GLY A 349 -4.15 8.57 33.88
CA GLY A 349 -5.21 7.63 34.29
C GLY A 349 -4.98 6.17 33.85
N HIS A 350 -3.96 5.90 33.03
CA HIS A 350 -3.63 4.56 32.57
C HIS A 350 -2.11 4.34 32.45
N SER A 351 -1.72 3.06 32.53
CA SER A 351 -0.31 2.62 32.43
C SER A 351 0.29 2.83 31.04
N ARG A 352 1.63 2.89 30.98
CA ARG A 352 2.43 2.92 29.74
C ARG A 352 2.10 1.76 28.77
N TRP A 353 1.69 0.62 29.29
CA TRP A 353 1.32 -0.54 28.47
C TRP A 353 0.01 -0.34 27.70
N VAL A 354 -0.89 0.51 28.20
CA VAL A 354 -2.12 0.86 27.50
C VAL A 354 -1.80 1.70 26.27
N ASP A 355 -0.83 2.63 26.35
CA ASP A 355 -0.35 3.39 25.19
C ASP A 355 0.19 2.46 24.09
N LEU A 356 0.99 1.46 24.46
CA LEU A 356 1.49 0.46 23.53
C LEU A 356 0.35 -0.40 22.94
N ALA A 357 -0.64 -0.78 23.76
CA ALA A 357 -1.80 -1.53 23.29
C ALA A 357 -2.64 -0.72 22.29
N VAL A 358 -2.79 0.59 22.51
CA VAL A 358 -3.44 1.51 21.57
C VAL A 358 -2.67 1.55 20.25
N LEU A 359 -1.34 1.68 20.28
CA LEU A 359 -0.51 1.63 19.06
C LEU A 359 -0.69 0.30 18.30
N CYS A 360 -0.68 -0.83 19.00
CA CYS A 360 -0.95 -2.14 18.39
C CYS A 360 -2.36 -2.22 17.80
N GLY A 361 -3.37 -1.67 18.48
CA GLY A 361 -4.73 -1.57 17.97
C GLY A 361 -4.80 -0.71 16.70
N MET A 362 -4.09 0.41 16.65
CA MET A 362 -3.98 1.26 15.47
C MET A 362 -3.34 0.52 14.28
N ILE A 363 -2.34 -0.34 14.51
CA ILE A 363 -1.75 -1.17 13.44
C ILE A 363 -2.83 -2.06 12.81
N VAL A 364 -3.63 -2.73 13.63
CA VAL A 364 -4.72 -3.59 13.14
C VAL A 364 -5.75 -2.75 12.37
N ILE A 365 -6.16 -1.60 12.91
CA ILE A 365 -7.11 -0.70 12.24
C ILE A 365 -6.58 -0.23 10.89
N TYR A 366 -5.33 0.22 10.80
CA TYR A 366 -4.74 0.69 9.54
C TYR A 366 -4.63 -0.45 8.52
N ARG A 367 -4.34 -1.68 8.96
CA ARG A 367 -4.32 -2.86 8.09
C ARG A 367 -5.72 -3.21 7.58
N LEU A 368 -6.75 -3.09 8.41
CA LEU A 368 -8.15 -3.26 8.00
C LEU A 368 -8.57 -2.17 7.02
N LEU A 369 -8.22 -0.91 7.28
CA LEU A 369 -8.46 0.21 6.35
C LEU A 369 -7.80 -0.05 5.00
N PHE A 370 -6.56 -0.53 4.97
CA PHE A 370 -5.88 -0.91 3.74
C PHE A 370 -6.64 -1.99 2.96
N VAL A 371 -7.16 -3.03 3.63
CA VAL A 371 -7.99 -4.07 2.99
C VAL A 371 -9.27 -3.47 2.41
N VAL A 372 -9.94 -2.58 3.15
CA VAL A 372 -11.17 -1.91 2.70
C VAL A 372 -10.88 -1.03 1.49
N ILE A 373 -9.82 -0.23 1.52
CA ILE A 373 -9.43 0.67 0.42
C ILE A 373 -9.18 -0.12 -0.87
N ILE A 374 -8.44 -1.23 -0.81
CA ILE A 374 -8.23 -2.09 -1.99
C ILE A 374 -9.56 -2.63 -2.51
N LYS A 375 -10.46 -3.11 -1.63
CA LYS A 375 -11.78 -3.60 -2.06
C LYS A 375 -12.63 -2.50 -2.70
N VAL A 376 -12.59 -1.29 -2.17
CA VAL A 376 -13.32 -0.14 -2.74
C VAL A 376 -12.76 0.21 -4.11
N ILE A 377 -11.43 0.28 -4.25
CA ILE A 377 -10.78 0.57 -5.53
C ILE A 377 -11.15 -0.50 -6.59
N ASP A 378 -11.17 -1.78 -6.20
CA ASP A 378 -11.57 -2.89 -7.08
C ASP A 378 -13.02 -2.73 -7.59
N VAL A 379 -13.93 -2.15 -6.80
CA VAL A 379 -15.35 -1.93 -7.18
C VAL A 379 -15.52 -0.64 -7.99
N VAL A 380 -14.87 0.45 -7.59
CA VAL A 380 -15.06 1.78 -8.18
C VAL A 380 -14.39 1.88 -9.55
N LYS A 381 -13.22 1.26 -9.74
CA LYS A 381 -12.47 1.34 -10.99
C LYS A 381 -13.23 0.83 -12.22
N PRO A 382 -13.87 -0.35 -12.21
CA PRO A 382 -14.70 -0.78 -13.34
C PRO A 382 -15.95 0.09 -13.54
N MET A 383 -16.53 0.66 -12.46
CA MET A 383 -17.67 1.59 -12.60
C MET A 383 -17.25 2.89 -13.31
N LEU A 384 -16.10 3.46 -12.94
CA LEU A 384 -15.56 4.67 -13.58
C LEU A 384 -15.23 4.42 -15.05
N LEU A 385 -14.56 3.31 -15.37
CA LEU A 385 -14.30 2.92 -16.76
C LEU A 385 -15.60 2.76 -17.54
N GLY A 386 -16.63 2.11 -16.97
CA GLY A 386 -17.95 2.00 -17.59
C GLY A 386 -18.61 3.34 -17.87
N LEU A 387 -18.45 4.33 -16.98
CA LEU A 387 -18.93 5.70 -17.18
C LEU A 387 -18.16 6.46 -18.28
N THR A 388 -16.83 6.33 -18.32
CA THR A 388 -16.00 6.98 -19.33
C THR A 388 -16.27 6.43 -20.72
N PHE A 389 -16.41 5.09 -20.86
CA PHE A 389 -16.81 4.47 -22.12
C PHE A 389 -18.17 4.99 -22.58
N ARG A 390 -19.17 5.01 -21.68
CA ARG A 390 -20.53 5.50 -21.99
C ARG A 390 -20.58 6.99 -22.34
N CYS A 391 -19.61 7.79 -21.87
CA CYS A 391 -19.48 9.21 -22.18
C CYS A 391 -18.76 9.44 -23.52
N ASN A 392 -17.68 8.70 -23.80
CA ASN A 392 -17.00 8.76 -25.10
C ASN A 392 -17.90 8.30 -26.25
N THR A 393 -18.73 7.26 -26.06
CA THR A 393 -19.72 6.87 -27.07
C THR A 393 -20.72 8.00 -27.35
N LYS A 394 -21.14 8.75 -26.33
CA LYS A 394 -22.03 9.92 -26.51
C LYS A 394 -21.35 11.12 -27.18
N CYS A 395 -20.07 11.38 -26.89
CA CYS A 395 -19.33 12.48 -27.52
C CYS A 395 -18.98 12.21 -28.98
N ILE A 396 -18.68 10.96 -29.35
CA ILE A 396 -18.44 10.58 -30.75
C ILE A 396 -19.74 10.72 -31.57
N CYS A 397 -20.86 10.21 -31.06
CA CYS A 397 -22.18 10.32 -31.70
C CYS A 397 -22.69 11.79 -31.76
N GLY A 398 -22.25 12.66 -30.84
CA GLY A 398 -22.56 14.10 -30.86
C GLY A 398 -21.81 14.90 -31.93
N ILE A 399 -20.63 14.43 -32.37
CA ILE A 399 -19.85 15.06 -33.44
C ILE A 399 -20.36 14.63 -34.81
N GLU A 400 -20.81 13.37 -34.97
CA GLU A 400 -21.40 12.91 -36.24
C GLU A 400 -22.74 13.59 -36.56
N ASN A 401 -23.57 13.89 -35.55
CA ASN A 401 -24.83 14.63 -35.74
C ASN A 401 -24.65 16.12 -36.10
N LEU A 402 -23.45 16.69 -35.96
CA LEU A 402 -23.13 18.05 -36.40
C LEU A 402 -22.62 18.10 -37.85
N CYS A 403 -22.16 16.97 -38.41
CA CYS A 403 -21.72 16.87 -39.80
C CYS A 403 -22.84 16.46 -40.77
N SER A 404 -24.02 16.05 -40.29
CA SER A 404 -25.18 15.67 -41.11
C SER A 404 -26.16 16.81 -41.41
N THR A 405 -25.86 18.05 -40.99
CA THR A 405 -26.70 19.25 -41.23
C THR A 405 -25.96 20.39 -41.93
N SER A 406 -25.08 20.09 -42.87
CA SER A 406 -24.50 21.09 -43.80
C SER A 406 -24.56 20.63 -45.24
#